data_AF-A0AAW6XRM5-F1
#
_entry.id   AF-A0AAW6XRM5-F1
#
_cell.length_a   1.000
_cell.length_b   1.000
_cell.length_c   1.000
_cell.angle_alpha   90.00
_cell.angle_beta   90.00
_cell.angle_gamma   90.00
#
_symmetry.space_group_name_H-M   'P 1'
#
loop_
_entity.id
_entity.type
_entity.pdbx_description
1 polymer ?
#
loop_
_entity_poly.entity_id
_entity_poly.type
_entity_poly.pdbx_seq_one_letter_code
_entity_poly.pdbx_strand_id
1 'polypeptide(L)'
;MKLENILKGNVEKPVLKGLFEKYDSEALNEEIKRTQKENKPMKDISRVIVETNEDHPKVLAVITNDSFEMASGLQIREKPVYPDK
;
A
#
# COMPACT_ATOMS: atom_id res chain seq x y z
N MET A 1 33.43 -24.99 13.05
CA MET A 1 33.14 -23.58 13.44
C MET A 1 31.72 -23.27 12.98
N LYS A 2 30.82 -22.94 13.92
CA LYS A 2 29.37 -22.90 13.72
C LYS A 2 28.92 -21.66 12.92
N LEU A 3 27.99 -21.84 11.98
CA LEU A 3 27.32 -20.80 11.16
C LEU A 3 26.50 -19.77 11.98
N GLU A 4 26.44 -19.96 13.29
CA GLU A 4 25.65 -19.18 14.25
C GLU A 4 26.20 -17.76 14.48
N ASN A 5 27.37 -17.44 13.89
CA ASN A 5 28.06 -16.15 14.08
C ASN A 5 27.91 -15.16 12.90
N ILE A 6 27.24 -15.53 11.80
CA ILE A 6 27.03 -14.60 10.66
C ILE A 6 25.73 -13.81 10.80
N LEU A 7 24.79 -14.26 11.64
CA LEU A 7 23.47 -13.61 11.82
C LEU A 7 23.41 -12.62 13.01
N LYS A 8 24.54 -12.30 13.65
CA LYS A 8 24.62 -11.34 14.76
C LYS A 8 25.32 -10.02 14.41
N GLY A 9 25.46 -9.72 13.12
CA GLY A 9 25.95 -8.43 12.64
C GLY A 9 24.81 -7.44 12.49
N ASN A 10 24.83 -6.39 13.30
CA ASN A 10 23.94 -5.22 13.27
C ASN A 10 23.80 -4.61 11.86
N VAL A 11 22.84 -5.08 11.06
CA VAL A 11 22.21 -4.20 10.06
C VAL A 11 21.19 -3.39 10.85
N GLU A 12 21.56 -2.15 11.14
CA GLU A 12 20.78 -1.18 11.87
C GLU A 12 19.32 -1.18 11.40
N LYS A 13 18.42 -1.66 12.27
CA LYS A 13 16.95 -1.51 12.18
C LYS A 13 16.46 -0.13 11.69
N PRO A 14 17.13 1.01 11.97
CA PRO A 14 16.78 2.31 11.38
C PRO A 14 16.80 2.38 9.85
N VAL A 15 17.81 1.79 9.19
CA VAL A 15 18.03 1.97 7.74
C VAL A 15 16.97 1.22 6.95
N LEU A 16 16.63 0.01 7.38
CA LEU A 16 15.56 -0.78 6.78
C LEU A 16 14.20 -0.10 6.95
N LYS A 17 13.91 0.43 8.16
CA LYS A 17 12.64 1.09 8.44
C LYS A 17 12.38 2.31 7.53
N GLY A 18 13.37 3.18 7.37
CA GLY A 18 13.25 4.35 6.48
C GLY A 18 13.21 4.00 4.99
N LEU A 19 13.81 2.87 4.59
CA LEU A 19 13.78 2.39 3.22
C LEU A 19 12.38 1.88 2.84
N PHE A 20 11.75 1.08 3.71
CA PHE A 20 10.37 0.61 3.51
C PHE A 20 9.38 1.78 3.46
N GLU A 21 9.46 2.70 4.44
CA GLU A 21 8.60 3.90 4.46
C GLU A 21 8.73 4.77 3.20
N LYS A 22 9.95 4.90 2.66
CA LYS A 22 10.20 5.67 1.44
C LYS A 22 9.66 4.97 0.19
N TYR A 23 9.95 3.67 -0.01
CA TYR A 23 9.51 2.94 -1.19
C TYR A 23 7.98 2.85 -1.28
N ASP A 24 7.32 2.60 -0.15
CA ASP A 24 5.84 2.59 -0.11
C ASP A 24 5.26 3.94 -0.50
N SER A 25 5.86 5.03 -0.02
CA SER A 25 5.40 6.38 -0.34
C SER A 25 5.56 6.70 -1.82
N GLU A 26 6.60 6.20 -2.48
CA GLU A 26 6.83 6.43 -3.92
C GLU A 26 5.83 5.62 -4.76
N ALA A 27 5.71 4.31 -4.52
CA ALA A 27 4.76 3.45 -5.21
C ALA A 27 3.32 3.94 -5.05
N LEU A 28 2.93 4.33 -3.84
CA LEU A 28 1.59 4.85 -3.57
C LEU A 28 1.36 6.19 -4.28
N ASN A 29 2.35 7.09 -4.30
CA ASN A 29 2.26 8.36 -5.03
C ASN A 29 2.18 8.17 -6.54
N GLU A 30 2.91 7.20 -7.09
CA GLU A 30 2.82 6.83 -8.50
C GLU A 30 1.43 6.28 -8.84
N GLU A 31 0.89 5.40 -7.99
CA GLU A 31 -0.44 4.83 -8.19
C GLU A 31 -1.55 5.90 -8.08
N ILE A 32 -1.44 6.84 -7.13
CA ILE A 32 -2.36 8.00 -7.03
C ILE A 32 -2.38 8.78 -8.35
N LYS A 33 -1.21 9.06 -8.93
CA LYS A 33 -1.08 9.82 -10.19
C LYS A 33 -1.63 9.01 -11.37
N ARG A 34 -1.25 7.73 -11.48
CA ARG A 34 -1.69 6.83 -12.54
C ARG A 34 -3.22 6.70 -12.57
N THR A 35 -3.81 6.52 -11.40
CA THR A 35 -5.25 6.28 -11.24
C THR A 35 -6.11 7.56 -11.26
N GLN A 36 -5.50 8.75 -11.35
CA GLN A 36 -6.24 10.03 -11.28
C GLN A 36 -7.27 10.21 -12.39
N LYS A 37 -7.04 9.57 -13.54
CA LYS A 37 -7.97 9.58 -14.69
C LYS A 37 -8.66 8.23 -14.90
N GLU A 38 -8.46 7.28 -13.99
CA GLU A 38 -9.12 5.97 -14.04
C GLU A 38 -10.63 6.18 -13.82
N ASN A 39 -11.43 5.82 -14.82
CA ASN A 39 -12.87 6.02 -14.79
C ASN A 39 -13.65 4.71 -14.99
N LYS A 40 -12.97 3.57 -14.88
CA LYS A 40 -13.63 2.28 -14.87
C LYS A 40 -14.47 2.19 -13.59
N PRO A 41 -15.79 2.04 -13.68
CA PRO A 41 -16.65 2.02 -12.50
C PRO A 41 -16.48 0.70 -11.73
N MET A 42 -16.40 0.79 -10.40
CA MET A 42 -16.59 -0.34 -9.48
C MET A 42 -18.09 -0.62 -9.33
N LYS A 43 -18.85 0.43 -8.98
CA LYS A 43 -20.31 0.48 -9.04
C LYS A 43 -20.74 1.91 -9.39
N ASP A 44 -20.78 2.78 -8.39
CA ASP A 44 -21.13 4.20 -8.52
C ASP A 44 -19.89 5.12 -8.40
N ILE A 45 -18.72 4.52 -8.12
CA ILE A 45 -17.43 5.18 -7.96
C ILE A 45 -16.37 4.44 -8.79
N SER A 46 -15.31 5.13 -9.21
CA SER A 46 -14.19 4.53 -9.94
C SER A 46 -12.92 4.31 -9.09
N ARG A 47 -12.81 5.02 -7.95
CA ARG A 47 -11.62 5.03 -7.12
C ARG A 47 -11.94 5.35 -5.66
N VAL A 48 -11.22 4.70 -4.75
CA VAL A 48 -11.21 5.00 -3.32
C VAL A 48 -9.78 5.37 -2.90
N ILE A 49 -9.64 6.47 -2.17
CA ILE A 49 -8.40 6.86 -1.49
C ILE A 49 -8.67 6.74 0.01
N VAL A 50 -7.84 5.98 0.71
CA VAL A 50 -7.89 5.85 2.17
C VAL A 50 -6.79 6.72 2.75
N GLU A 51 -7.14 7.62 3.66
CA GLU A 51 -6.20 8.57 4.28
C GLU A 51 -6.40 8.66 5.79
N THR A 52 -5.38 9.16 6.51
CA THR A 52 -5.48 9.48 7.93
C THR A 52 -6.32 10.74 8.15
N ASN A 53 -7.04 10.78 9.27
CA ASN A 53 -7.83 11.95 9.66
C ASN A 53 -7.02 12.88 10.59
N GLU A 54 -5.91 13.40 10.10
CA GLU A 54 -5.04 14.37 10.79
C GLU A 54 -4.87 15.63 9.93
N ASP A 55 -4.40 16.75 10.49
CA ASP A 55 -4.29 18.05 9.78
C ASP A 55 -3.48 17.97 8.47
N HIS A 56 -2.59 16.98 8.35
CA HIS A 56 -1.89 16.62 7.14
C HIS A 56 -2.16 15.16 6.78
N PRO A 57 -3.27 14.87 6.08
CA PRO A 57 -3.66 13.51 5.74
C PRO A 57 -2.56 12.77 5.00
N LYS A 58 -2.28 11.57 5.45
CA LYS A 58 -1.38 10.63 4.78
C LYS A 58 -2.22 9.60 4.05
N VAL A 59 -1.97 9.44 2.76
CA VAL A 59 -2.60 8.38 1.99
C VAL A 59 -2.04 7.04 2.45
N LEU A 60 -2.96 6.12 2.72
CA LEU A 60 -2.70 4.77 3.22
C LEU A 60 -2.93 3.72 2.14
N ALA A 61 -3.87 3.97 1.23
CA ALA A 61 -4.16 3.09 0.11
C ALA A 61 -4.87 3.82 -1.03
N VAL A 62 -4.66 3.33 -2.25
CA VAL A 62 -5.48 3.64 -3.42
C VAL A 62 -6.09 2.36 -3.94
N ILE A 63 -7.39 2.38 -4.21
CA ILE A 63 -8.14 1.20 -4.66
C ILE A 63 -8.94 1.61 -5.88
N THR A 64 -8.85 0.81 -6.95
CA THR A 64 -9.65 0.91 -8.16
C THR A 64 -10.40 -0.39 -8.39
N ASN A 65 -11.17 -0.47 -9.48
CA ASN A 65 -11.84 -1.71 -9.85
C ASN A 65 -10.87 -2.85 -10.19
N ASP A 66 -9.66 -2.55 -10.64
CA ASP A 66 -8.74 -3.54 -11.22
C ASP A 66 -7.46 -3.75 -10.38
N SER A 67 -7.13 -2.81 -9.51
CA SER A 67 -5.91 -2.84 -8.70
C SER A 67 -6.06 -2.09 -7.39
N PHE A 68 -5.13 -2.37 -6.47
CA PHE A 68 -4.89 -1.55 -5.29
C PHE A 68 -3.38 -1.40 -5.04
N GLU A 69 -3.01 -0.32 -4.36
CA GLU A 69 -1.67 -0.12 -3.79
C GLU A 69 -1.83 0.40 -2.36
N MET A 70 -0.93 0.00 -1.44
CA MET A 70 -1.07 0.36 -0.02
C MET A 70 0.27 0.55 0.69
N ALA A 71 0.26 1.36 1.76
CA ALA A 71 1.40 1.50 2.64
C ALA A 71 1.69 0.19 3.42
N SER A 72 2.96 -0.07 3.75
CA SER A 72 3.35 -1.25 4.52
C SER A 72 2.65 -1.34 5.87
N GLY A 73 2.42 -2.57 6.31
CA GLY A 73 1.76 -2.87 7.57
C GLY A 73 0.24 -2.81 7.50
N LEU A 74 -0.32 -2.52 6.33
CA LEU A 74 -1.76 -2.62 6.05
C LEU A 74 -2.09 -3.92 5.32
N GLN A 75 -3.35 -4.34 5.44
CA GLN A 75 -3.87 -5.49 4.72
C GLN A 75 -5.24 -5.12 4.13
N ILE A 76 -5.40 -5.31 2.83
CA ILE A 76 -6.68 -5.19 2.13
C ILE A 76 -7.28 -6.60 1.97
N ARG A 77 -8.59 -6.71 2.20
CA ARG A 77 -9.36 -7.94 1.97
C ARG A 77 -10.51 -7.63 1.03
N GLU A 78 -10.49 -8.28 -0.13
CA GLU A 78 -11.55 -8.16 -1.12
C GLU A 78 -12.65 -9.18 -0.86
N LYS A 79 -13.90 -8.78 -1.09
CA LYS A 79 -15.06 -9.68 -1.11
C LYS A 79 -15.57 -9.77 -2.55
N PRO A 80 -15.48 -10.94 -3.21
CA PRO A 80 -15.98 -11.09 -4.57
C PRO A 80 -17.51 -10.99 -4.60
N VAL A 81 -18.03 -10.53 -5.73
CA VAL A 81 -19.46 -10.62 -6.04
C VAL A 81 -19.74 -12.04 -6.53
N TYR A 82 -20.67 -12.73 -5.88
CA TYR A 82 -21.17 -14.01 -6.35
C TYR A 82 -22.44 -13.75 -7.18
N PRO A 83 -22.64 -14.43 -8.31
CA PRO A 83 -23.92 -14.37 -9.01
C PRO A 83 -25.03 -14.85 -8.08
N ASP A 84 -26.17 -14.17 -8.14
CA ASP A 84 -27.39 -14.67 -7.50
C ASP A 84 -27.72 -16.04 -8.12
N LYS A 85 -28.01 -17.02 -7.27
CA LYS A 85 -28.35 -18.39 -7.69
C LYS A 85 -29.65 -18.45 -8.47
#